data_AF-A0A804P9P7-F1
#
_entry.id   AF-A0A804P9P7-F1
#
_cell.length_a   1.000
_cell.length_b   1.000
_cell.length_c   1.000
_cell.angle_alpha   90.00
_cell.angle_beta   90.00
_cell.angle_gamma   90.00
#
_symmetry.space_group_name_H-M   'P 1'
#
loop_
_entity.id
_entity.type
_entity.pdbx_description
1 polymer ?
#
loop_
_entity_poly.entity_id
_entity_poly.type
_entity_poly.pdbx_seq_one_letter_code
_entity_poly.pdbx_strand_id
1 'polypeptide(L)'
;MAGVQAEGASTEQALSSALTSIMDALKSTDWNTRKDASLALSSIVVSSGYLITSFRTSCLRSLECSKFDKVKLVRDTIIHAVQLWKAIPGSHTPEPSEAGPST
;
A
#
# COMPACT_ATOMS: atom_id res chain seq x y z
N MET A 1 15.57 32.14 -21.81
CA MET A 1 14.85 31.74 -20.57
C MET A 1 14.00 30.52 -20.89
N ALA A 2 14.48 29.33 -20.59
CA ALA A 2 13.64 28.12 -20.62
C ALA A 2 13.04 28.00 -19.22
N GLY A 3 11.75 28.35 -19.08
CA GLY A 3 11.02 28.12 -17.85
C GLY A 3 10.76 26.64 -17.70
N VAL A 4 11.36 26.02 -16.69
CA VAL A 4 10.89 24.70 -16.22
C VAL A 4 9.59 24.95 -15.47
N GLN A 5 8.47 24.54 -16.07
CA GLN A 5 7.20 24.47 -15.38
C GLN A 5 7.31 23.33 -14.37
N ALA A 6 7.60 23.67 -13.11
CA ALA A 6 7.52 22.72 -12.02
C ALA A 6 6.03 22.38 -11.83
N GLU A 7 5.61 21.25 -12.39
CA GLU A 7 4.29 20.68 -12.16
C GLU A 7 4.16 20.37 -10.66
N GLY A 8 3.37 21.19 -9.96
CA GLY A 8 3.00 20.94 -8.57
C GLY A 8 2.09 19.72 -8.51
N ALA A 9 2.66 18.53 -8.44
CA ALA A 9 1.91 17.30 -8.20
C ALA A 9 1.14 17.45 -6.88
N SER A 10 -0.14 17.08 -6.90
CA SER A 10 -0.91 17.02 -5.65
C SER A 10 -0.28 15.99 -4.70
N THR A 11 -0.47 16.16 -3.39
CA THR A 11 0.01 15.18 -2.39
C THR A 11 -0.46 13.76 -2.70
N GLU A 12 -1.68 13.61 -3.22
CA GLU A 12 -2.23 12.31 -3.62
C GLU A 12 -1.53 11.73 -4.85
N GLN A 13 -1.22 12.54 -5.87
CA GLN A 13 -0.45 12.10 -7.04
C GLN A 13 0.98 11.69 -6.66
N ALA A 14 1.64 12.48 -5.82
CA ALA A 14 2.97 12.16 -5.31
C ALA A 14 2.95 10.86 -4.50
N LEU A 15 1.95 10.67 -3.63
CA LEU A 15 1.77 9.44 -2.86
C LEU A 15 1.48 8.23 -3.77
N SER A 16 0.61 8.39 -4.76
CA SER A 16 0.30 7.35 -5.75
C SER A 16 1.54 6.92 -6.53
N SER A 17 2.35 7.88 -7.00
CA SER A 17 3.61 7.62 -7.70
C SER A 17 4.62 6.90 -6.80
N ALA A 18 4.80 7.39 -5.58
CA ALA A 18 5.69 6.76 -4.60
C ALA A 18 5.27 5.32 -4.27
N LEU A 19 3.98 5.10 -3.97
CA LEU A 19 3.45 3.76 -3.70
C LEU A 19 3.62 2.83 -4.90
N THR A 20 3.38 3.32 -6.12
CA THR A 20 3.60 2.56 -7.35
C THR A 20 5.05 2.12 -7.48
N SER A 21 6.00 3.04 -7.28
CA SER A 21 7.43 2.74 -7.33
C SER A 21 7.84 1.71 -6.27
N ILE A 22 7.33 1.84 -5.04
CA ILE A 22 7.65 0.91 -3.94
C ILE A 22 7.04 -0.48 -4.21
N MET A 23 5.80 -0.53 -4.70
CA MET A 23 5.17 -1.80 -5.07
C MET A 23 5.90 -2.49 -6.23
N ASP A 24 6.49 -1.74 -7.16
CA ASP A 24 7.32 -2.32 -8.22
C ASP A 24 8.65 -2.86 -7.68
N ALA A 25 9.26 -2.17 -6.70
CA ALA A 25 10.48 -2.63 -6.02
C ALA A 25 10.31 -3.99 -5.29
N LEU A 26 9.08 -4.37 -4.92
CA LEU A 26 8.79 -5.71 -4.39
C LEU A 26 9.06 -6.83 -5.42
N LYS A 27 9.13 -6.53 -6.72
CA LYS A 27 9.43 -7.49 -7.80
C LYS A 27 10.92 -7.59 -8.11
N SER A 28 11.78 -6.83 -7.42
CA SER A 28 13.23 -6.81 -7.65
C SER A 28 13.85 -8.20 -7.42
N THR A 29 14.89 -8.54 -8.19
CA THR A 29 15.68 -9.76 -7.98
C THR A 29 16.55 -9.67 -6.72
N ASP A 30 16.94 -8.46 -6.33
CA ASP A 30 17.71 -8.20 -5.12
C ASP A 30 16.83 -8.28 -3.87
N TRP A 31 17.21 -9.16 -2.94
CA TRP A 31 16.42 -9.39 -1.73
C TRP A 31 16.44 -8.19 -0.79
N ASN A 32 17.52 -7.40 -0.77
CA ASN A 32 17.60 -6.23 0.08
C ASN A 32 16.59 -5.16 -0.38
N THR A 33 16.49 -4.93 -1.69
CA THR A 33 15.50 -4.04 -2.31
C THR A 33 14.07 -4.44 -1.94
N ARG A 34 13.74 -5.74 -2.01
CA ARG A 34 12.39 -6.22 -1.64
C ARG A 34 12.08 -6.00 -0.15
N LYS A 35 13.06 -6.25 0.73
CA LYS A 35 12.94 -5.99 2.17
C LYS A 35 12.78 -4.48 2.45
N ASP A 36 13.57 -3.63 1.81
CA ASP A 36 13.48 -2.18 2.00
C ASP A 36 12.14 -1.64 1.47
N ALA A 37 11.62 -2.20 0.37
CA ALA A 37 10.29 -1.87 -0.14
C ALA A 37 9.15 -2.28 0.81
N SER A 38 9.20 -3.47 1.42
CA SER A 38 8.20 -3.89 2.42
C SER A 38 8.26 -3.05 3.70
N LEU A 39 9.46 -2.64 4.12
CA LEU A 39 9.66 -1.70 5.23
C LEU A 39 9.13 -0.31 4.90
N ALA A 40 9.36 0.20 3.68
CA ALA A 40 8.81 1.47 3.23
C ALA A 40 7.28 1.46 3.24
N LEU A 41 6.65 0.40 2.73
CA LEU A 41 5.19 0.23 2.82
C LEU A 41 4.68 0.20 4.26
N SER A 42 5.42 -0.43 5.17
CA SER A 42 5.11 -0.46 6.61
C SER A 42 5.18 0.94 7.24
N SER A 43 6.22 1.70 6.91
CA SER A 43 6.37 3.07 7.42
C SER A 43 5.26 3.98 6.88
N ILE A 44 4.93 3.88 5.59
CA ILE A 44 3.90 4.72 4.96
C ILE A 44 2.54 4.51 5.63
N VAL A 45 2.12 3.26 5.86
CA VAL A 45 0.82 3.00 6.49
C VAL A 45 0.74 3.53 7.92
N VAL A 46 1.83 3.46 8.68
CA VAL A 46 1.89 3.99 10.05
C VAL A 46 1.86 5.53 10.07
N SER A 47 2.49 6.18 9.10
CA SER A 47 2.67 7.65 9.09
C SER A 47 1.57 8.43 8.35
N SER A 48 0.78 7.81 7.47
CA SER A 48 -0.05 8.55 6.49
C SER A 48 -1.54 8.67 6.84
N GLY A 49 -2.00 8.08 7.95
CA GLY A 49 -3.40 8.21 8.41
C GLY A 49 -4.44 7.79 7.35
N TYR A 50 -5.49 8.60 7.14
CA TYR A 50 -6.57 8.28 6.20
C TYR A 50 -6.18 8.44 4.72
N LEU A 51 -5.07 9.13 4.41
CA LEU A 51 -4.64 9.39 3.03
C LEU A 51 -4.31 8.10 2.25
N ILE A 52 -3.96 7.02 2.96
CA ILE A 52 -3.61 5.74 2.35
C ILE A 52 -4.80 4.82 2.10
N THR A 53 -6.01 5.18 2.56
CA THR A 53 -7.18 4.29 2.53
C THR A 53 -7.54 3.88 1.10
N SER A 54 -7.49 4.82 0.14
CA SER A 54 -7.70 4.57 -1.29
C SER A 54 -6.68 3.60 -1.90
N PHE A 55 -5.49 3.48 -1.32
CA PHE A 55 -4.40 2.61 -1.81
C PHE A 55 -4.33 1.26 -1.10
N ARG A 56 -5.20 1.01 -0.11
CA ARG A 56 -5.17 -0.19 0.72
C ARG A 56 -5.22 -1.46 -0.12
N THR A 57 -6.14 -1.54 -1.06
CA THR A 57 -6.36 -2.75 -1.88
C THR A 57 -5.16 -3.06 -2.78
N SER A 58 -4.57 -2.05 -3.43
CA SER A 58 -3.41 -2.25 -4.31
C SER A 58 -2.15 -2.65 -3.53
N CYS A 59 -1.93 -2.02 -2.37
CA CYS A 59 -0.79 -2.34 -1.52
C CYS A 59 -0.92 -3.76 -0.92
N LEU A 60 -2.11 -4.11 -0.41
CA LEU A 60 -2.38 -5.46 0.09
C LEU A 60 -2.19 -6.52 -0.99
N ARG A 61 -2.71 -6.29 -2.21
CA ARG A 61 -2.51 -7.23 -3.33
C ARG A 61 -1.03 -7.46 -3.61
N SER A 62 -0.24 -6.39 -3.70
CA SER A 62 1.19 -6.47 -4.01
C SER A 62 1.99 -7.20 -2.91
N LEU A 63 1.66 -6.94 -1.65
CA LEU A 63 2.25 -7.64 -0.50
C LEU A 63 1.87 -9.12 -0.46
N GLU A 64 0.58 -9.44 -0.67
CA GLU A 64 0.08 -10.83 -0.66
C GLU A 64 0.68 -11.67 -1.81
N CYS A 65 0.94 -11.07 -2.98
CA CYS A 65 1.68 -11.72 -4.06
C CYS A 65 3.15 -12.03 -3.69
N SER A 66 3.72 -11.28 -2.75
CA SER A 66 5.15 -11.35 -2.39
C SER A 66 5.42 -12.16 -1.11
N LYS A 67 4.38 -12.61 -0.38
CA LYS A 67 4.52 -13.21 0.96
C LYS A 67 5.27 -14.55 1.01
N PHE A 68 5.43 -15.23 -0.12
CA PHE A 68 6.13 -16.52 -0.24
C PHE A 68 7.56 -16.36 -0.78
N ASP A 69 8.28 -15.33 -0.30
CA ASP A 69 9.66 -15.08 -0.70
C ASP A 69 10.62 -16.21 -0.27
N LYS A 70 11.66 -16.48 -1.07
CA LYS A 70 12.71 -17.46 -0.73
C LYS A 70 13.55 -17.04 0.47
N VAL A 71 13.67 -15.74 0.76
CA VAL A 71 14.45 -15.17 1.86
C VAL A 71 13.56 -14.96 3.08
N LYS A 72 13.95 -15.54 4.23
CA LYS A 72 13.18 -15.44 5.49
C LYS A 72 12.95 -13.98 5.92
N LEU A 73 13.99 -13.15 5.90
CA LEU A 73 13.89 -11.75 6.31
C LEU A 73 12.90 -10.94 5.45
N VAL A 74 12.82 -11.25 4.15
CA VAL A 74 11.84 -10.63 3.25
C VAL A 74 10.42 -11.09 3.60
N ARG A 75 10.22 -12.39 3.86
CA ARG A 75 8.92 -12.91 4.32
C ARG A 75 8.45 -12.26 5.61
N ASP A 76 9.32 -12.20 6.63
CA ASP A 76 8.98 -11.67 7.94
C ASP A 76 8.54 -10.19 7.84
N THR A 77 9.26 -9.39 7.04
CA THR A 77 8.91 -7.97 6.79
C THR A 77 7.62 -7.80 5.96
N ILE A 78 7.39 -8.65 4.95
CA ILE A 78 6.15 -8.64 4.17
C ILE A 78 4.94 -9.04 5.04
N ILE A 79 5.07 -10.09 5.85
CA ILE A 79 4.00 -10.54 6.76
C ILE A 79 3.63 -9.41 7.72
N HIS A 80 4.62 -8.74 8.31
CA HIS A 80 4.40 -7.57 9.16
C HIS A 80 3.66 -6.44 8.41
N ALA A 81 4.11 -6.08 7.21
CA ALA A 81 3.43 -5.09 6.38
C ALA A 81 1.97 -5.47 6.11
N VAL A 82 1.69 -6.73 5.73
CA VAL A 82 0.33 -7.22 5.48
C VAL A 82 -0.57 -6.99 6.71
N GLN A 83 -0.08 -7.23 7.93
CA GLN A 83 -0.89 -6.99 9.13
C GLN A 83 -1.22 -5.50 9.31
N LEU A 84 -0.25 -4.62 9.14
CA LEU A 84 -0.46 -3.17 9.24
C LEU A 84 -1.49 -2.68 8.20
N TRP A 85 -1.37 -3.13 6.96
CA TRP A 85 -2.29 -2.74 5.89
C TRP A 85 -3.69 -3.35 6.06
N LYS A 86 -3.81 -4.54 6.66
CA LYS A 86 -5.11 -5.13 7.04
C LYS A 86 -5.80 -4.36 8.16
N ALA A 87 -5.03 -3.76 9.07
CA ALA A 87 -5.56 -2.98 10.19
C ALA A 87 -6.20 -1.63 9.79
N ILE A 88 -5.95 -1.13 8.57
CA ILE A 88 -6.64 0.05 8.05
C ILE A 88 -8.15 -0.27 7.95
N PRO A 89 -9.04 0.52 8.59
CA PRO A 89 -10.48 0.37 8.42
C PRO A 89 -10.85 0.42 6.94
N GLY A 90 -11.59 -0.58 6.45
CA GLY A 90 -12.13 -0.54 5.10
C GLY A 90 -13.05 0.68 4.96
N SER A 91 -13.11 1.28 3.76
CA SER A 91 -14.25 2.11 3.40
C SER A 91 -15.48 1.21 3.36
N HIS A 92 -16.06 0.93 4.53
CA HIS A 92 -17.40 0.39 4.63
C HIS A 92 -18.33 1.50 4.15
N THR A 93 -18.52 1.61 2.83
CA THR A 93 -19.83 2.01 2.35
C THR A 93 -20.77 0.95 2.92
N PRO A 94 -21.72 1.31 3.80
CA PRO A 94 -22.73 0.35 4.22
C PRO A 94 -23.41 -0.14 2.95
N GLU A 95 -23.30 -1.44 2.68
CA GLU A 95 -24.22 -2.12 1.80
C GLU A 95 -25.63 -1.68 2.22
N PRO A 96 -26.48 -1.16 1.31
CA PRO A 96 -27.81 -0.72 1.68
C PRO A 96 -28.52 -1.90 2.32
N SER A 97 -28.87 -1.74 3.61
CA SER A 97 -29.68 -2.68 4.37
C SER A 97 -30.87 -3.11 3.52
N GLU A 98 -30.86 -4.37 3.10
CA GLU A 98 -32.09 -5.02 2.66
C GLU A 98 -32.96 -5.18 3.91
N ALA A 99 -33.74 -4.15 4.19
CA ALA A 99 -34.83 -4.18 5.15
C ALA A 99 -35.88 -5.17 4.61
N GLY A 100 -35.70 -6.44 4.95
CA GLY A 100 -36.76 -7.44 4.83
C GLY A 100 -37.90 -7.06 5.80
N PRO A 101 -39.15 -6.96 5.33
CA PRO A 101 -40.25 -6.44 6.13
C PRO A 101 -40.70 -7.44 7.21
N SER A 102 -41.13 -6.92 8.35
CA SER A 102 -41.81 -7.70 9.39
C SER A 102 -43.12 -8.32 8.88
N THR A 103 -43.35 -9.58 9.24
CA THR A 103 -44.68 -10.18 9.41
C THR A 103 -44.65 -11.01 10.69
#